data_AF-A0A9P6N3A0-F1
#
_entry.id   AF-A0A9P6N3A0-F1
#
_cell.length_a   1.000
_cell.length_b   1.000
_cell.length_c   1.000
_cell.angle_alpha   90.00
_cell.angle_beta   90.00
_cell.angle_gamma   90.00
#
_symmetry.space_group_name_H-M   'P 1'
#
loop_
_entity.id
_entity.type
_entity.pdbx_description
1 polymer ?
#
loop_
_entity_poly.entity_id
_entity_poly.type
_entity_poly.pdbx_seq_one_letter_code
_entity_poly.pdbx_strand_id
1 'polypeptide(L)'
;MDVTLERFIDERYSLLITKDFNYLNAGVFMLRVNDWSRQYMREVLAMMSKGSNEQDWMIGLLEEEEFESERNVKYLPQCSFNSYWHVKTLHEMYRPGDFAIHWAGHNYSPKSFEDWQMGRFIKLPF
;
A
#
# COMPACT_ATOMS: atom_id res chain seq x y z
N MET A 1 3.88 19.63 -10.85
CA MET A 1 2.49 19.15 -11.02
C MET A 1 2.16 18.49 -9.72
N ASP A 2 1.29 19.09 -8.93
CA ASP A 2 1.06 18.64 -7.57
C ASP A 2 -0.02 17.56 -7.59
N VAL A 3 0.30 16.39 -7.05
CA VAL A 3 -0.67 15.32 -6.84
C VAL A 3 -1.18 15.47 -5.41
N THR A 4 -2.46 15.81 -5.26
CA THR A 4 -3.08 15.99 -3.94
C THR A 4 -3.80 14.71 -3.51
N LEU A 5 -3.95 14.54 -2.20
CA LEU A 5 -4.59 13.35 -1.62
C LEU A 5 -6.05 13.21 -2.11
N GLU A 6 -6.76 14.34 -2.22
CA GLU A 6 -8.16 14.45 -2.62
C GLU A 6 -8.43 13.84 -4.00
N ARG A 7 -7.41 13.76 -4.87
CA ARG A 7 -7.53 13.13 -6.18
C ARG A 7 -7.88 11.64 -6.09
N PHE A 8 -7.51 10.98 -5.00
CA PHE A 8 -7.77 9.57 -4.79
C PHE A 8 -9.10 9.32 -4.07
N ILE A 9 -9.54 10.28 -3.25
CA ILE A 9 -10.73 10.14 -2.39
C ILE A 9 -11.98 9.89 -3.23
N ASP A 10 -12.74 8.87 -2.84
CA ASP A 10 -14.00 8.51 -3.47
C ASP A 10 -15.02 8.13 -2.41
N GLU A 11 -16.03 8.97 -2.24
CA GLU A 11 -16.96 8.86 -1.14
C GLU A 11 -17.94 7.68 -1.24
N ARG A 12 -17.88 6.90 -2.31
CA ARG A 12 -18.71 5.70 -2.46
C ARG A 12 -18.09 4.48 -1.78
N TYR A 13 -16.82 4.55 -1.40
CA TYR A 13 -16.06 3.42 -0.89
C TYR A 13 -15.58 3.71 0.53
N SER A 14 -15.51 2.65 1.33
CA SER A 14 -15.07 2.69 2.72
C SER A 14 -13.57 2.40 2.84
N LEU A 15 -13.01 1.62 1.92
CA LEU A 15 -11.58 1.33 1.81
C LEU A 15 -11.08 1.67 0.41
N LEU A 16 -10.04 2.49 0.33
CA LEU A 16 -9.26 2.69 -0.89
C LEU A 16 -7.87 2.11 -0.69
N ILE A 17 -7.50 1.15 -1.53
CA ILE A 17 -6.23 0.44 -1.40
C ILE A 17 -5.64 0.14 -2.78
N THR A 18 -4.33 -0.01 -2.85
CA THR A 18 -3.66 -0.38 -4.10
C THR A 18 -3.65 -1.88 -4.30
N LYS A 19 -3.91 -2.32 -5.54
CA LYS A 19 -3.80 -3.72 -5.97
C LYS A 19 -2.44 -3.97 -6.63
N ASP A 20 -1.82 -5.10 -6.32
CA ASP A 20 -0.55 -5.54 -6.91
C ASP A 20 -0.48 -7.07 -7.05
N PHE A 21 0.71 -7.63 -7.28
CA PHE A 21 0.92 -9.07 -7.46
C PHE A 21 0.74 -9.90 -6.18
N ASN A 22 0.78 -9.27 -4.99
CA ASN A 22 0.42 -9.87 -3.70
C ASN A 22 -1.05 -9.60 -3.35
N TYR A 23 -1.89 -9.37 -4.36
CA TYR A 23 -3.29 -8.96 -4.25
C TYR A 23 -3.49 -7.54 -3.71
N LEU A 24 -2.97 -7.17 -2.55
CA LEU A 24 -2.97 -5.78 -2.06
C LEU A 24 -1.70 -5.45 -1.30
N ASN A 25 -1.47 -4.16 -1.04
CA ASN A 25 -0.41 -3.68 -0.15
C ASN A 25 -1.00 -2.88 1.02
N ALA A 26 -0.86 -3.40 2.24
CA ALA A 26 -1.37 -2.75 3.45
C ALA A 26 -0.47 -1.61 3.97
N GLY A 27 0.67 -1.32 3.33
CA GLY A 27 1.60 -0.28 3.79
C GLY A 27 1.05 1.14 3.68
N VAL A 28 0.20 1.42 2.69
CA VAL A 28 -0.53 2.69 2.53
C VAL A 28 -1.92 2.38 1.98
N PHE A 29 -2.95 2.80 2.69
CA PHE A 29 -4.35 2.74 2.27
C PHE A 29 -5.14 3.87 2.96
N MET A 30 -6.36 4.12 2.48
CA MET A 30 -7.26 5.12 3.05
C MET A 30 -8.52 4.42 3.55
N LEU A 31 -8.91 4.71 4.79
CA LEU A 31 -10.08 4.14 5.42
C LEU A 31 -11.03 5.25 5.83
N ARG A 32 -12.28 5.15 5.39
CA ARG A 32 -13.37 6.04 5.82
C ARG A 32 -13.74 5.73 7.27
N VAL A 33 -14.12 6.76 8.03
CA VAL A 33 -14.69 6.55 9.36
C VAL A 33 -16.19 6.27 9.24
N ASN A 34 -16.58 4.99 9.19
CA ASN A 34 -17.97 4.54 9.22
C ASN A 34 -18.11 3.16 9.90
N ASP A 35 -19.33 2.61 9.95
CA ASP A 35 -19.60 1.31 10.58
C ASP A 35 -18.91 0.15 9.86
N TRP A 36 -18.92 0.14 8.53
CA TRP A 36 -18.26 -0.90 7.75
C TRP A 36 -16.77 -0.98 8.05
N SER A 37 -16.07 0.16 8.04
CA SER A 37 -14.65 0.23 8.33
C SER A 37 -14.32 -0.15 9.77
N ARG A 38 -15.20 0.17 10.74
CA ARG A 38 -15.06 -0.29 12.13
C ARG A 38 -15.20 -1.80 12.23
N GLN A 39 -16.18 -2.39 11.56
CA GLN A 39 -16.40 -3.83 11.53
C GLN A 39 -15.19 -4.55 10.91
N TYR A 40 -14.82 -4.16 9.70
CA TYR A 40 -13.69 -4.74 8.96
C TYR A 40 -12.41 -4.72 9.79
N MET A 41 -12.01 -3.57 10.35
CA MET A 41 -10.78 -3.49 11.14
C MET A 41 -10.86 -4.28 12.45
N ARG A 42 -12.03 -4.34 13.09
CA ARG A 42 -12.22 -5.16 14.29
C ARG A 42 -12.01 -6.65 13.98
N GLU A 43 -12.50 -7.11 12.84
CA GLU A 43 -12.38 -8.50 12.42
C GLU A 43 -10.95 -8.84 11.98
N VAL A 44 -10.28 -7.96 11.21
CA VAL A 44 -8.85 -8.10 10.89
C VAL A 44 -8.06 -8.28 12.19
N LEU A 45 -8.24 -7.37 13.16
CA LEU A 45 -7.54 -7.41 14.45
C LEU A 45 -7.89 -8.64 15.29
N ALA A 46 -9.12 -9.14 15.22
CA ALA A 46 -9.55 -10.33 15.95
C ALA A 46 -8.89 -11.62 15.41
N MET A 47 -8.58 -11.66 14.12
CA MET A 47 -7.92 -12.80 13.48
C MET A 47 -6.39 -12.76 13.63
N MET A 48 -5.82 -11.58 13.91
CA MET A 48 -4.37 -11.44 14.07
C MET A 48 -3.85 -12.30 15.23
N SER A 49 -2.95 -13.21 14.88
CA SER A 49 -2.17 -14.01 15.82
C SER A 49 -0.72 -13.53 15.88
N LYS A 50 0.00 -13.88 16.96
CA LYS A 50 1.39 -13.49 17.15
C LYS A 50 2.24 -13.97 15.96
N GLY A 51 2.88 -13.03 15.27
CA GLY A 51 3.75 -13.30 14.12
C GLY A 51 3.02 -13.39 12.78
N SER A 52 1.71 -13.16 12.74
CA SER A 52 0.95 -13.05 11.48
C SER A 52 1.11 -11.67 10.83
N ASN A 53 0.98 -11.64 9.50
CA ASN A 53 1.00 -10.42 8.71
C ASN A 53 -0.42 -9.86 8.60
N GLU A 54 -0.62 -8.60 8.99
CA GLU A 54 -1.90 -7.88 8.85
C GLU A 54 -2.45 -7.97 7.42
N GLN A 55 -1.58 -7.81 6.43
CA GLN A 55 -1.96 -7.80 5.02
C GLN A 55 -2.68 -9.08 4.60
N ASP A 56 -2.22 -10.24 5.07
CA ASP A 56 -2.80 -11.53 4.69
C ASP A 56 -4.22 -11.68 5.25
N TRP A 57 -4.46 -11.18 6.46
CA TRP A 57 -5.81 -11.16 7.06
C TRP A 57 -6.73 -10.15 6.40
N MET A 58 -6.20 -8.99 6.02
CA MET A 58 -6.95 -8.02 5.23
C MET A 58 -7.42 -8.63 3.90
N ILE A 59 -6.55 -9.38 3.21
CA ILE A 59 -6.90 -10.08 1.97
C ILE A 59 -7.99 -11.12 2.24
N GLY A 60 -7.76 -12.01 3.22
CA GLY A 60 -8.69 -13.10 3.52
C GLY A 60 -10.10 -12.62 3.84
N LEU A 61 -10.23 -11.59 4.67
CA LEU A 61 -11.55 -11.01 5.01
C LEU A 61 -12.23 -10.36 3.80
N LEU A 62 -11.49 -9.74 2.89
CA LEU A 62 -12.06 -9.15 1.68
C LEU A 62 -12.54 -10.18 0.65
N GLU A 63 -12.14 -11.44 0.81
CA GLU A 63 -12.60 -12.57 0.00
C GLU A 63 -13.81 -13.28 0.63
N GLU A 64 -14.19 -12.94 1.86
CA GLU A 64 -15.41 -13.48 2.48
C GLU A 64 -16.66 -12.84 1.86
N GLU A 65 -17.72 -13.65 1.67
CA GLU A 65 -18.95 -13.26 0.98
C GLU A 65 -19.60 -12.01 1.60
N GLU A 66 -19.53 -11.86 2.93
CA GLU A 66 -20.04 -10.70 3.65
C GLU A 66 -19.38 -9.41 3.15
N PHE A 67 -18.04 -9.35 3.09
CA PHE A 67 -17.32 -8.15 2.66
C PHE A 67 -17.27 -7.96 1.14
N GLU A 68 -17.19 -9.05 0.37
CA GLU A 68 -17.14 -8.98 -1.10
C GLU A 68 -18.44 -8.41 -1.67
N SER A 69 -19.58 -8.86 -1.15
CA SER A 69 -20.91 -8.51 -1.67
C SER A 69 -21.29 -7.04 -1.47
N GLU A 70 -20.77 -6.40 -0.43
CA GLU A 70 -21.05 -4.99 -0.12
C GLU A 70 -20.34 -3.99 -1.05
N ARG A 71 -19.32 -4.42 -1.80
CA ARG A 71 -18.55 -3.58 -2.75
C ARG A 71 -17.99 -2.29 -2.14
N ASN A 72 -17.60 -2.34 -0.87
CA ASN A 72 -17.06 -1.20 -0.11
C ASN A 72 -15.59 -0.85 -0.40
N VAL A 73 -14.92 -1.63 -1.26
CA VAL A 73 -13.49 -1.48 -1.55
C VAL A 73 -13.26 -0.95 -2.96
N LYS A 74 -12.41 0.07 -3.07
CA LYS A 74 -11.87 0.56 -4.33
C LYS A 74 -10.39 0.21 -4.46
N TYR A 75 -10.09 -0.59 -5.46
CA TYR A 75 -8.73 -0.93 -5.85
C TYR A 75 -8.17 0.11 -6.83
N LEU A 76 -7.02 0.69 -6.50
CA LEU A 76 -6.26 1.55 -7.40
C LEU A 76 -4.99 0.86 -7.90
N PRO A 77 -4.41 1.30 -9.03
CA PRO A 77 -3.10 0.85 -9.46
C PRO A 77 -2.05 1.09 -8.36
N GLN A 78 -1.15 0.14 -8.18
CA GLN A 78 -0.01 0.17 -7.27
C GLN A 78 0.70 1.54 -7.21
N CYS A 79 0.97 2.17 -8.36
CA CYS A 79 1.70 3.44 -8.42
C CYS A 79 0.89 4.69 -8.03
N SER A 80 -0.39 4.53 -7.64
CA SER A 80 -1.26 5.69 -7.36
C SER A 80 -0.79 6.41 -6.10
N PHE A 81 -0.66 5.67 -4.99
CA PHE A 81 -0.23 6.23 -3.70
C PHE A 81 0.58 5.25 -2.83
N ASN A 82 1.01 4.12 -3.38
CA ASN A 82 1.77 3.10 -2.65
C ASN A 82 2.85 2.52 -3.55
N SER A 83 3.68 3.38 -4.16
CA SER A 83 4.68 3.00 -5.18
C SER A 83 5.88 2.29 -4.56
N TYR A 84 6.20 1.07 -4.98
CA TYR A 84 7.30 0.23 -4.50
C TYR A 84 7.96 -0.55 -5.65
N TRP A 85 9.18 -1.02 -5.39
CA TRP A 85 10.17 -1.37 -6.40
C TRP A 85 9.91 -2.65 -7.19
N HIS A 86 9.15 -3.60 -6.65
CA HIS A 86 9.03 -4.94 -7.23
C HIS A 86 8.31 -5.01 -8.59
N VAL A 87 7.70 -3.91 -9.04
CA VAL A 87 6.95 -3.82 -10.31
C VAL A 87 7.74 -3.07 -11.41
N LYS A 88 8.93 -2.53 -11.11
CA LYS A 88 9.67 -1.63 -12.01
C LYS A 88 11.18 -1.91 -12.00
N THR A 89 11.86 -1.77 -13.13
CA THR A 89 13.34 -1.85 -13.19
C THR A 89 13.98 -0.66 -12.46
N LEU A 90 15.19 -0.79 -11.90
CA LEU A 90 15.79 0.15 -10.92
C LEU A 90 15.84 1.63 -11.40
N HIS A 91 15.93 1.88 -12.70
CA HIS A 91 15.95 3.24 -13.28
C HIS A 91 14.56 3.76 -13.70
N GLU A 92 13.54 2.92 -13.62
CA GLU A 92 12.14 3.24 -13.89
C GLU A 92 11.27 3.17 -12.62
N MET A 93 11.87 2.89 -11.44
CA MET A 93 11.20 2.60 -10.15
C MET A 93 10.16 3.63 -9.73
N TYR A 94 10.47 4.90 -9.94
CA TYR A 94 9.64 6.00 -9.49
C TYR A 94 9.56 7.04 -10.60
N ARG A 95 8.37 7.59 -10.82
CA ARG A 95 8.13 8.59 -11.87
C ARG A 95 7.60 9.87 -11.25
N PRO A 96 7.91 11.04 -11.83
CA PRO A 96 7.20 12.27 -11.47
C PRO A 96 5.69 12.03 -11.53
N GLY A 97 4.99 12.25 -10.41
CA GLY A 97 3.56 11.96 -10.26
C GLY A 97 3.22 10.75 -9.38
N ASP A 98 4.19 9.91 -9.00
CA ASP A 98 3.99 8.93 -7.93
C ASP A 98 3.77 9.68 -6.60
N PHE A 99 2.64 9.45 -5.93
CA PHE A 99 2.25 10.27 -4.76
C PHE A 99 3.05 9.95 -3.50
N ALA A 100 3.29 8.66 -3.21
CA ALA A 100 4.10 8.23 -2.08
C ALA A 100 4.98 7.04 -2.47
N ILE A 101 6.20 7.05 -1.94
CA ILE A 101 7.21 6.03 -2.18
C ILE A 101 7.31 5.12 -0.96
N HIS A 102 7.01 3.84 -1.17
CA HIS A 102 7.06 2.79 -0.17
C HIS A 102 8.28 1.89 -0.41
N TRP A 103 9.26 1.94 0.49
CA TRP A 103 10.43 1.05 0.46
C TRP A 103 10.15 -0.30 1.12
N ALA A 104 9.11 -0.99 0.62
CA ALA A 104 8.70 -2.30 1.13
C ALA A 104 9.86 -3.30 1.13
N GLY A 105 9.95 -4.12 2.18
CA GLY A 105 10.96 -5.16 2.33
C GLY A 105 12.36 -4.67 2.68
N HIS A 106 12.58 -3.35 2.84
CA HIS A 106 13.86 -2.83 3.28
C HIS A 106 13.85 -2.58 4.79
N ASN A 107 14.54 -3.44 5.54
CA ASN A 107 14.79 -3.25 6.97
C ASN A 107 15.94 -2.26 7.18
N TYR A 108 15.71 -0.98 6.86
CA TYR A 108 16.68 0.05 7.20
C TYR A 108 16.62 0.36 8.69
N SER A 109 17.75 0.22 9.37
CA SER A 109 17.94 0.82 10.69
C SER A 109 17.97 2.34 10.53
N PRO A 110 17.35 3.13 11.42
CA PRO A 110 17.52 4.59 11.42
C PRO A 110 19.00 5.02 11.39
N LYS A 111 19.89 4.25 12.03
CA LYS A 111 21.34 4.48 11.99
C LYS A 111 21.97 4.24 10.61
N SER A 112 21.40 3.33 9.81
CA SER A 112 21.84 3.14 8.42
C SER A 112 21.33 4.23 7.48
N PHE A 113 20.43 5.10 7.95
CA PHE A 113 19.94 6.28 7.23
C PHE A 113 20.73 7.55 7.55
N GLU A 114 21.37 7.64 8.73
CA GLU A 114 22.20 8.80 9.11
C GLU A 114 23.36 9.04 8.14
N ASP A 115 23.90 7.97 7.54
CA ASP A 115 24.97 8.01 6.54
C ASP A 115 24.47 7.84 5.09
N TRP A 116 23.16 7.93 4.84
CA TRP A 116 22.62 7.78 3.49
C TRP A 116 23.05 8.95 2.60
N GLN A 117 24.10 8.74 1.82
CA GLN A 117 24.46 9.61 0.71
C GLN A 117 23.74 9.14 -0.56
N MET A 118 23.25 10.08 -1.37
CA MET A 118 22.88 9.84 -2.79
C MET A 118 24.11 9.46 -3.63
N GLY A 119 24.78 8.36 -3.27
CA GLY A 119 26.08 7.97 -3.74
C GLY A 119 26.06 6.65 -4.50
N ARG A 120 26.07 6.76 -5.84
CA ARG A 120 26.67 5.80 -6.78
C ARG A 120 26.04 4.40 -6.91
N PHE A 121 24.80 4.33 -7.40
CA PHE A 121 24.32 3.15 -8.14
C PHE A 121 24.12 3.43 -9.65
N ILE A 122 24.99 4.27 -10.23
CA ILE A 122 25.17 4.36 -11.68
C ILE A 122 26.50 3.72 -12.02
N LYS A 123 26.50 2.41 -12.26
CA LYS A 123 27.40 1.83 -13.25
C LYS A 123 26.56 1.60 -14.49
N LEU A 124 26.55 2.60 -15.39
CA LEU A 124 26.14 2.35 -16.76
C LEU A 124 27.17 1.38 -17.37
N PRO A 125 26.75 0.26 -17.97
CA PRO A 125 27.66 -0.52 -18.78
C PRO A 125 27.97 0.29 -20.04
N PHE A 126 29.27 0.36 -20.37
CA PHE A 126 29.73 0.80 -21.69
C PHE A 126 29.36 -0.24 -22.74
#